data_AF-A0A7C2GH54-F1
#
_entry.id   AF-A0A7C2GH54-F1
#
_cell.length_a   1.000
_cell.length_b   1.000
_cell.length_c   1.000
_cell.angle_alpha   90.00
_cell.angle_beta   90.00
_cell.angle_gamma   90.00
#
_symmetry.space_group_name_H-M   'P 1'
#
loop_
_entity.id
_entity.type
_entity.pdbx_description
1 polymer ?
#
loop_
_entity_poly.entity_id
_entity_poly.type
_entity_poly.pdbx_seq_one_letter_code
_entity_poly.pdbx_strand_id
1 'polypeptide(L)'
;MRPFFLFLALSWMGALWWLSDQPTPGGGLPHPWDKLAHFLAYALLGALWRRGLSRFAPAFLLSALYGVVDEGHQSFVPGREAFGLDLVADFLGAYLGARGGGRWEAPGGGRP
;
A
#
# COMPACT_ATOMS: atom_id res chain seq x y z
N MET A 1 -20.68 0.54 -3.10
CA MET A 1 -19.28 0.42 -3.57
C MET A 1 -18.24 0.78 -2.50
N ARG A 2 -18.35 1.89 -1.77
CA ARG A 2 -17.38 2.28 -0.73
C ARG A 2 -17.03 1.19 0.31
N PRO A 3 -18.00 0.50 0.96
CA PRO A 3 -17.67 -0.55 1.93
C PRO A 3 -16.92 -1.73 1.32
N PHE A 4 -17.16 -2.05 0.05
CA PHE A 4 -16.39 -3.07 -0.66
C PHE A 4 -14.91 -2.69 -0.79
N PHE A 5 -14.59 -1.44 -1.13
CA PHE A 5 -13.19 -0.99 -1.18
C PHE A 5 -12.52 -0.91 0.18
N LEU A 6 -13.27 -0.58 1.24
CA LEU A 6 -12.76 -0.62 2.62
C LEU A 6 -12.42 -2.06 3.01
N PHE A 7 -13.31 -3.02 2.71
CA PHE A 7 -13.05 -4.44 2.93
C PHE A 7 -11.80 -4.89 2.16
N LEU A 8 -11.69 -4.56 0.87
CA LEU A 8 -10.50 -4.89 0.07
C LEU A 8 -9.22 -4.25 0.63
N ALA A 9 -9.27 -3.01 1.11
CA ALA A 9 -8.10 -2.36 1.73
C ALA A 9 -7.65 -3.12 2.98
N LEU A 10 -8.59 -3.52 3.84
CA LEU A 10 -8.30 -4.31 5.04
C LEU A 10 -7.77 -5.70 4.71
N SER A 11 -8.38 -6.38 3.72
CA SER A 11 -7.87 -7.67 3.24
C SER A 11 -6.46 -7.55 2.67
N TRP A 12 -6.18 -6.46 1.95
CA TRP A 12 -4.85 -6.19 1.40
C TRP A 12 -3.83 -5.94 2.50
N MET A 13 -4.16 -5.19 3.56
CA MET A 13 -3.30 -5.08 4.74
C MET A 13 -3.03 -6.46 5.36
N GLY A 14 -4.05 -7.30 5.51
CA GLY A 14 -3.83 -8.67 6.01
C GLY A 14 -2.87 -9.49 5.13
N ALA A 15 -2.98 -9.36 3.81
CA ALA A 15 -2.08 -10.03 2.86
C ALA A 15 -0.64 -9.48 2.95
N LEU A 16 -0.47 -8.16 3.05
CA LEU A 16 0.85 -7.54 3.23
C LEU A 16 1.51 -8.02 4.52
N TRP A 17 0.80 -7.96 5.64
CA TRP A 17 1.31 -8.47 6.92
C TRP A 17 1.77 -9.93 6.82
N TRP A 18 0.95 -10.80 6.23
CA TRP A 18 1.30 -12.21 6.08
C TRP A 18 2.54 -12.41 5.21
N LEU A 19 2.67 -11.66 4.11
CA LEU A 19 3.84 -11.69 3.24
C LEU A 19 5.08 -11.16 3.95
N SER A 20 4.97 -10.05 4.69
CA SER A 20 6.03 -9.44 5.50
C SER A 20 6.55 -10.38 6.57
N ASP A 21 5.67 -11.20 7.16
CA ASP A 21 6.03 -12.16 8.22
C ASP A 21 6.83 -13.37 7.71
N GLN A 22 6.85 -13.61 6.39
CA GLN A 22 7.59 -14.76 5.85
C GLN A 22 9.11 -14.51 5.93
N PRO A 23 9.88 -15.42 6.57
CA PRO A 23 11.33 -15.38 6.53
C PRO A 23 11.85 -15.58 5.11
N THR A 24 12.99 -14.98 4.79
CA THR A 24 13.64 -15.11 3.48
C THR A 24 15.03 -15.74 3.60
N PRO A 25 15.13 -17.05 3.90
CA PRO A 25 16.42 -17.74 3.97
C PRO A 25 17.00 -17.87 2.56
N GLY A 26 18.02 -17.06 2.25
CA GLY A 26 18.62 -16.94 0.92
C GLY A 26 18.50 -15.56 0.28
N GLY A 27 17.85 -14.61 0.96
CA GLY A 27 17.63 -13.24 0.47
C GLY A 27 16.23 -13.04 -0.12
N GLY A 28 15.72 -11.81 -0.02
CA GLY A 28 14.43 -11.42 -0.59
C GLY A 28 14.48 -11.19 -2.10
N LEU A 29 13.51 -10.44 -2.61
CA LEU A 29 13.54 -9.98 -4.00
C LEU A 29 14.84 -9.19 -4.26
N PRO A 30 15.52 -9.43 -5.39
CA PRO A 30 16.76 -8.72 -5.69
C PRO A 30 16.47 -7.25 -6.03
N HIS A 31 17.36 -6.36 -5.62
CA HIS A 31 17.31 -4.96 -6.02
C HIS A 31 17.32 -4.81 -7.56
N PRO A 32 16.46 -3.97 -8.17
CA PRO A 32 15.50 -3.02 -7.55
C PRO A 32 14.06 -3.56 -7.43
N TRP A 33 13.84 -4.85 -7.65
CA TRP A 33 12.49 -5.43 -7.75
C TRP A 33 11.75 -5.48 -6.42
N ASP A 34 12.48 -5.57 -5.32
CA ASP A 34 11.98 -5.36 -3.96
C ASP A 34 11.31 -3.98 -3.80
N LYS A 35 12.00 -2.90 -4.22
CA LYS A 35 11.48 -1.53 -4.09
C LYS A 35 10.27 -1.32 -4.98
N LEU A 36 10.27 -1.93 -6.17
CA LEU A 36 9.09 -1.89 -7.04
C LEU A 36 7.91 -2.64 -6.43
N ALA A 37 8.14 -3.79 -5.78
CA ALA A 37 7.09 -4.54 -5.10
C ALA A 37 6.46 -3.71 -3.97
N HIS A 38 7.27 -3.07 -3.14
CA HIS A 38 6.84 -2.12 -2.12
C HIS A 38 6.02 -0.98 -2.71
N PHE A 39 6.56 -0.30 -3.73
CA PHE A 39 5.85 0.78 -4.42
C PHE A 39 4.47 0.35 -4.94
N LEU A 40 4.37 -0.78 -5.64
CA LEU A 40 3.11 -1.26 -6.21
C LEU A 40 2.12 -1.71 -5.13
N ALA A 41 2.62 -2.38 -4.09
CA ALA A 41 1.82 -2.82 -2.95
C ALA A 41 1.14 -1.64 -2.24
N TYR A 42 1.90 -0.60 -1.95
CA TYR A 42 1.38 0.59 -1.28
C TYR A 42 0.60 1.51 -2.22
N ALA A 43 0.89 1.53 -3.52
CA ALA A 43 0.04 2.18 -4.52
C ALA A 43 -1.35 1.56 -4.60
N LEU A 44 -1.44 0.23 -4.57
CA LEU A 44 -2.72 -0.46 -4.49
C LEU A 44 -3.45 -0.12 -3.19
N LEU A 45 -2.76 -0.19 -2.04
CA LEU A 45 -3.35 0.13 -0.73
C LEU A 45 -3.91 1.56 -0.71
N GLY A 46 -3.13 2.55 -1.16
CA GLY A 46 -3.54 3.95 -1.21
C GLY A 46 -4.74 4.18 -2.14
N ALA A 47 -4.78 3.47 -3.29
CA ALA A 47 -5.90 3.55 -4.21
C ALA A 47 -7.19 2.92 -3.64
N LEU A 48 -7.08 1.79 -2.94
CA LEU A 48 -8.22 1.14 -2.27
C LEU A 48 -8.77 2.02 -1.15
N TRP A 49 -7.90 2.55 -0.29
CA TRP A 49 -8.32 3.51 0.74
C TRP A 49 -8.95 4.76 0.14
N ARG A 50 -8.40 5.29 -0.96
CA ARG A 50 -8.99 6.45 -1.63
C ARG A 50 -10.40 6.16 -2.15
N ARG A 51 -10.64 4.98 -2.73
CA ARG A 51 -11.97 4.59 -3.22
C ARG A 51 -12.96 4.31 -2.09
N GLY A 52 -12.50 3.82 -0.94
CA GLY A 52 -13.34 3.62 0.25
C GLY A 52 -13.68 4.91 0.98
N LEU A 53 -12.66 5.73 1.27
CA LEU A 53 -12.77 6.94 2.10
C LEU A 53 -13.13 8.20 1.31
N SER A 54 -12.94 8.20 -0.01
CA SER A 54 -13.17 9.33 -0.92
C SER A 54 -12.30 10.57 -0.65
N ARG A 55 -11.37 10.51 0.30
CA ARG A 55 -10.49 11.63 0.69
C ARG A 55 -9.03 11.23 0.57
N PHE A 56 -8.22 12.13 0.00
CA PHE A 56 -6.78 11.92 -0.20
C PHE A 56 -6.02 11.75 1.12
N ALA A 57 -6.13 12.73 2.02
CA ALA A 57 -5.34 12.79 3.25
C ALA A 57 -5.45 11.53 4.12
N PRO A 58 -6.64 11.03 4.51
CA PRO A 58 -6.72 9.83 5.32
C PRO A 58 -6.28 8.58 4.55
N ALA A 59 -6.49 8.51 3.23
CA ALA A 59 -6.02 7.36 2.44
C ALA A 59 -4.49 7.27 2.40
N PHE A 60 -3.82 8.40 2.15
CA PHE A 60 -2.37 8.48 2.17
C PHE A 60 -1.81 8.20 3.58
N LEU A 61 -2.35 8.84 4.61
CA LEU A 61 -1.85 8.69 5.98
C LEU A 61 -2.01 7.27 6.51
N LEU A 62 -3.15 6.60 6.25
CA LEU A 62 -3.35 5.21 6.66
C LEU A 62 -2.36 4.28 5.97
N SER A 63 -2.14 4.43 4.66
CA SER A 63 -1.15 3.64 3.93
C SER A 63 0.27 3.90 4.42
N ALA A 64 0.65 5.17 4.61
CA ALA A 64 2.01 5.55 5.05
C ALA A 64 2.29 5.06 6.49
N LEU A 65 1.35 5.26 7.42
CA LEU A 65 1.50 4.76 8.79
C LEU A 65 1.55 3.24 8.83
N TYR A 66 0.76 2.57 7.98
CA TYR A 66 0.84 1.12 7.86
C TYR A 66 2.21 0.66 7.36
N GLY A 67 2.81 1.35 6.38
CA GLY A 67 4.17 1.07 5.89
C GLY A 67 5.24 1.19 6.97
N VAL A 68 5.15 2.23 7.80
CA VAL A 68 6.04 2.37 8.98
C VAL A 68 5.91 1.19 9.93
N VAL A 69 4.68 0.73 10.18
CA VAL A 69 4.42 -0.41 11.07
C VAL A 69 4.89 -1.72 10.46
N ASP A 70 4.67 -1.93 9.17
CA ASP A 70 5.04 -3.13 8.41
C ASP A 70 6.57 -3.27 8.30
N GLU A 71 7.29 -2.21 7.94
CA GLU A 71 8.77 -2.17 7.95
C GLU A 71 9.33 -2.40 9.37
N GLY A 72 8.68 -1.79 10.38
CA GLY A 72 8.99 -2.04 11.78
C GLY A 72 8.82 -3.51 12.17
N HIS A 73 7.73 -4.15 11.74
CA HIS A 73 7.48 -5.57 11.95
C HIS A 73 8.50 -6.45 11.20
N GLN A 74 8.81 -6.15 9.94
CA GLN A 74 9.80 -6.88 9.15
C GLN A 74 11.19 -6.86 9.78
N SER A 75 11.55 -5.79 10.51
CA SER A 75 12.83 -5.73 11.23
C SER A 75 13.03 -6.83 12.28
N PHE A 76 11.93 -7.49 12.71
CA PHE A 76 11.96 -8.64 13.60
C PHE A 76 11.94 -10.00 12.87
N VAL A 77 11.81 -10.00 11.54
CA VAL A 77 11.71 -11.21 10.72
C VAL A 77 13.11 -11.60 10.21
N PRO A 78 13.62 -12.81 10.53
CA PRO A 78 14.94 -13.24 10.11
C PRO A 78 15.13 -13.25 8.59
N GLY A 79 16.24 -12.66 8.12
CA GLY A 79 16.62 -12.63 6.71
C GLY A 79 15.93 -11.54 5.88
N ARG A 80 15.14 -10.67 6.51
CA ARG A 80 14.62 -9.44 5.89
C ARG A 80 15.61 -8.29 6.11
N GLU A 81 15.93 -7.59 5.04
CA GLU A 81 16.55 -6.26 5.15
C GLU A 81 15.41 -5.24 5.20
N ALA A 82 15.01 -4.84 6.39
CA ALA A 82 14.15 -3.68 6.56
C ALA A 82 15.03 -2.43 6.44
N PHE A 83 14.62 -1.44 5.65
CA PHE A 83 14.72 0.01 5.93
C PHE A 83 14.85 0.95 4.71
N GLY A 84 14.38 2.17 4.95
CA GLY A 84 14.78 3.41 4.29
C GLY A 84 14.21 3.55 2.89
N LEU A 85 14.80 2.84 1.93
CA LEU A 85 14.37 2.89 0.53
C LEU A 85 13.02 2.19 0.32
N ASP A 86 12.74 1.14 1.09
CA ASP A 86 11.44 0.46 1.05
C ASP A 86 10.35 1.36 1.62
N LEU A 87 10.61 2.04 2.74
CA LEU A 87 9.69 3.05 3.29
C LEU A 87 9.46 4.24 2.32
N VAL A 88 10.50 4.67 1.60
CA VAL A 88 10.35 5.69 0.54
C VAL A 88 9.49 5.17 -0.59
N ALA A 89 9.70 3.92 -1.03
CA ALA A 89 8.88 3.28 -2.05
C ALA A 89 7.41 3.16 -1.60
N ASP A 90 7.17 2.78 -0.34
CA ASP A 90 5.84 2.72 0.27
C ASP A 90 5.14 4.08 0.25
N PHE A 91 5.85 5.13 0.67
CA PHE A 91 5.29 6.49 0.70
C PHE A 91 4.97 7.02 -0.70
N LEU A 92 5.88 6.81 -1.67
CA LEU A 92 5.64 7.21 -3.06
C LEU A 92 4.48 6.43 -3.68
N GLY A 93 4.43 5.13 -3.44
CA GLY A 93 3.34 4.25 -3.85
C GLY A 93 2.02 4.73 -3.27
N ALA A 94 1.93 4.83 -1.95
CA ALA A 94 0.75 5.31 -1.22
C ALA A 94 0.27 6.67 -1.73
N TYR A 95 1.19 7.61 -1.94
CA TYR A 95 0.87 8.94 -2.46
C TYR A 95 0.23 8.87 -3.85
N LEU A 96 0.88 8.19 -4.81
CA LEU A 96 0.39 8.09 -6.18
C LEU A 96 -0.91 7.29 -6.27
N GLY A 97 -1.00 6.18 -5.53
CA GLY A 97 -2.22 5.38 -5.38
C GLY A 97 -3.39 6.20 -4.85
N ALA A 98 -3.19 6.90 -3.73
CA ALA A 98 -4.23 7.74 -3.13
C ALA A 98 -4.62 8.94 -4.01
N ARG A 99 -3.69 9.48 -4.82
CA ARG A 99 -3.95 10.56 -5.77
C ARG A 99 -4.71 10.07 -7.00
N GLY A 100 -4.36 8.91 -7.54
CA GLY A 100 -4.97 8.30 -8.73
C GLY A 100 -6.32 7.64 -8.47
N GLY A 101 -6.50 7.01 -7.30
CA GLY A 101 -7.72 6.27 -6.97
C GLY A 101 -9.02 7.10 -6.93
N GLY A 102 -8.91 8.43 -6.81
CA GLY A 102 -10.05 9.35 -6.81
C GLY A 102 -10.42 9.91 -8.18
N ARG A 103 -9.65 9.61 -9.25
CA ARG A 103 -9.90 10.13 -10.60
C ARG A 103 -10.93 9.30 -11.39
N TRP A 104 -11.36 8.17 -10.83
CA TRP A 104 -12.32 7.24 -11.43
C TRP A 104 -13.70 7.41 -10.80
N GLU A 105 -14.18 8.65 -10.72
CA GLU A 105 -15.62 8.89 -10.60
C GLU A 105 -16.17 8.84 -12.02
N ALA A 106 -17.13 7.94 -12.28
CA ALA A 106 -17.77 7.82 -13.58
C ALA A 106 -18.16 9.22 -14.08
N PRO A 107 -17.96 9.57 -15.37
CA PRO A 107 -18.41 10.83 -15.91
C PRO A 107 -19.88 11.00 -15.50
N GLY A 108 -20.15 12.02 -14.68
CA GLY A 108 -21.49 12.30 -14.20
C GLY A 108 -22.41 12.33 -15.41
N GLY A 109 -23.44 11.50 -15.38
CA GLY A 109 -24.48 11.49 -16.41
C GLY A 109 -25.16 12.85 -16.41
N GLY A 110 -24.60 13.79 -17.17
CA GLY A 110 -25.30 14.95 -17.66
C GLY A 110 -26.40 14.43 -18.55
N ARG A 111 -27.57 14.20 -17.95
CA ARG A 111 -28.80 14.09 -18.73
C ARG A 111 -29.18 15.51 -19.15
N PRO A 112 -29.42 15.76 -20.45
CA PRO A 112 -29.95 17.03 -20.92
C PRO A 112 -31.34 17.32 -20.36
#